data_AF-A0AAW5EAZ9-F1
#
_entry.id   AF-A0AAW5EAZ9-F1
#
_cell.length_a   1.000
_cell.length_b   1.000
_cell.length_c   1.000
_cell.angle_alpha   90.00
_cell.angle_beta   90.00
_cell.angle_gamma   90.00
#
_symmetry.space_group_name_H-M   'P 1'
#
loop_
_entity.id
_entity.type
_entity.pdbx_description
1 polymer ?
#
loop_
_entity_poly.entity_id
_entity_poly.type
_entity_poly.pdbx_seq_one_letter_code
_entity_poly.pdbx_strand_id
1 'polypeptide(L)'
;FALIIFIMLFIAVFSIAKVNFLDKTLTTATGENALISRQAINFRGSIHDRSILIRDVVLVQDQEDLRKTLAQIQKLEKDYEEAELILNDIVAKGGGDSNVRSMIEDIAKTKKNTVQIYQKIIDAVVKENDIQSATKMVLDSARPEFILWLAQTNKLIDYKELANQELTQIALLESKSFQFIMMSIIIIALIISMVIAYLIVRYIKKSVGG
;
A
#
# COMPACT_ATOMS: atom_id res chain seq x y z
N PHE A 1 -7.06 34.40 35.08
CA PHE A 1 -5.78 33.68 34.86
C PHE A 1 -5.99 32.16 34.79
N ALA A 2 -6.55 31.50 35.81
CA ALA A 2 -6.81 30.04 35.80
C ALA A 2 -7.62 29.54 34.58
N LEU A 3 -8.65 30.30 34.15
CA LEU A 3 -9.43 29.97 32.95
C LEU A 3 -8.57 29.96 31.66
N ILE A 4 -7.62 30.89 31.53
CA ILE A 4 -6.72 30.96 30.37
C ILE A 4 -5.78 29.75 30.37
N ILE A 5 -5.23 29.38 31.53
CA ILE A 5 -4.39 28.19 31.70
C ILE A 5 -5.16 26.92 31.32
N PHE A 6 -6.41 26.79 31.77
CA PHE A 6 -7.27 25.66 31.43
C PHE A 6 -7.52 25.55 29.92
N ILE A 7 -7.85 26.67 29.25
CA ILE A 7 -8.05 26.70 27.80
C ILE A 7 -6.77 26.33 27.05
N MET A 8 -5.61 26.86 27.46
CA MET A 8 -4.33 26.51 26.86
C MET A 8 -3.99 25.02 27.02
N LEU A 9 -4.24 24.45 28.19
CA LEU A 9 -4.00 23.03 28.45
C LEU A 9 -4.92 22.14 27.59
N PHE A 10 -6.20 22.51 27.49
CA PHE A 10 -7.16 21.80 26.64
C PHE A 10 -6.75 21.83 25.17
N ILE A 11 -6.37 23.01 24.65
CA ILE A 11 -5.89 23.15 23.26
C ILE A 11 -4.65 22.28 23.03
N ALA A 12 -3.69 22.29 23.97
CA ALA A 12 -2.47 21.51 23.86
C ALA A 12 -2.75 20.00 23.80
N VAL A 13 -3.56 19.48 24.73
CA VAL A 13 -3.93 18.05 24.77
C VAL A 13 -4.71 17.64 23.52
N PHE A 14 -5.70 18.45 23.11
CA PHE A 14 -6.50 18.19 21.92
C PHE A 14 -5.63 18.20 20.64
N SER A 15 -4.73 19.17 20.52
CA SER A 15 -3.81 19.29 19.39
C SER A 15 -2.86 18.10 19.32
N ILE A 16 -2.28 17.68 20.45
CA ILE A 16 -1.39 16.50 20.52
C ILE A 16 -2.16 15.24 20.10
N ALA A 17 -3.38 15.03 20.61
CA ALA A 17 -4.18 13.87 20.25
C ALA A 17 -4.51 13.82 18.75
N LYS A 18 -4.85 14.96 18.15
CA LYS A 18 -5.15 15.04 16.71
C LYS A 18 -3.91 14.88 15.83
N VAL A 19 -2.78 15.47 16.21
CA VAL A 19 -1.51 15.29 15.49
C VAL A 19 -1.07 13.83 15.53
N ASN A 20 -1.16 13.16 16.68
CA ASN A 20 -0.80 11.74 16.80
C ASN A 20 -1.70 10.83 15.95
N PHE A 21 -2.99 11.15 15.83
CA PHE A 21 -3.91 10.41 14.96
C PHE A 21 -3.54 10.58 13.48
N LEU A 22 -3.26 11.81 13.05
CA LEU A 22 -2.85 12.12 11.68
C LEU A 22 -1.51 11.46 11.34
N ASP A 23 -0.53 11.53 12.25
CA ASP A 23 0.79 10.93 12.08
C ASP A 23 0.70 9.40 11.93
N LYS A 24 -0.10 8.73 12.76
CA LYS A 24 -0.34 7.28 12.64
C LYS A 24 -1.03 6.92 11.32
N THR A 25 -2.03 7.69 10.91
CA THR A 25 -2.77 7.48 9.65
C THR A 25 -1.84 7.64 8.44
N LEU A 26 -1.02 8.70 8.44
CA LEU A 26 -0.03 8.95 7.39
C LEU A 26 1.05 7.89 7.37
N THR A 27 1.56 7.45 8.52
CA THR A 27 2.60 6.40 8.61
C THR A 27 2.10 5.06 8.05
N THR A 28 0.86 4.66 8.34
CA THR A 28 0.27 3.43 7.79
C THR A 28 -0.01 3.55 6.28
N ALA A 29 -0.56 4.69 5.83
CA ALA A 29 -0.87 4.95 4.42
C ALA A 29 0.40 5.03 3.54
N THR A 30 1.37 5.84 3.94
CA THR A 30 2.58 6.16 3.17
C THR A 30 3.75 5.21 3.41
N GLY A 31 3.75 4.49 4.53
CA GLY A 31 4.74 3.47 4.85
C GLY A 31 4.27 2.08 4.44
N GLU A 32 3.52 1.43 5.31
CA GLU A 32 3.27 -0.02 5.21
C GLU A 32 2.41 -0.41 4.00
N ASN A 33 1.27 0.27 3.78
CA ASN A 33 0.39 -0.03 2.65
C ASN A 33 1.07 0.24 1.30
N ALA A 34 1.82 1.35 1.21
CA ALA A 34 2.59 1.70 0.03
C ALA A 34 3.68 0.67 -0.28
N LEU A 35 4.39 0.18 0.75
CA LEU A 35 5.42 -0.85 0.57
C LEU A 35 4.83 -2.18 0.09
N ILE A 36 3.74 -2.64 0.69
CA ILE A 36 3.05 -3.88 0.26
C ILE A 36 2.55 -3.74 -1.19
N SER A 37 1.87 -2.63 -1.49
CA SER A 37 1.37 -2.34 -2.85
C SER A 37 2.51 -2.28 -3.87
N ARG A 38 3.64 -1.68 -3.51
CA ARG A 38 4.82 -1.61 -4.37
C ARG A 38 5.36 -3.00 -4.73
N GLN A 39 5.49 -3.91 -3.75
CA GLN A 39 5.95 -5.27 -4.04
C GLN A 39 4.93 -6.06 -4.85
N ALA A 40 3.63 -5.89 -4.60
CA ALA A 40 2.58 -6.49 -5.42
C ALA A 40 2.60 -5.99 -6.88
N ILE A 41 2.92 -4.71 -7.10
CA ILE A 41 3.13 -4.16 -8.45
C ILE A 41 4.36 -4.79 -9.12
N ASN A 42 5.47 -4.98 -8.39
CA ASN A 42 6.66 -5.66 -8.90
C ASN A 42 6.35 -7.12 -9.28
N PHE A 43 5.56 -7.84 -8.47
CA PHE A 43 5.05 -9.16 -8.81
C PHE A 43 4.31 -9.14 -10.13
N ARG A 44 3.32 -8.24 -10.27
CA ARG A 44 2.51 -8.14 -11.49
C ARG A 44 3.38 -7.93 -12.73
N GLY A 45 4.38 -7.07 -12.66
CA GLY A 45 5.33 -6.83 -13.76
C GLY A 45 6.06 -8.12 -14.18
N SER A 46 6.68 -8.81 -13.23
CA SER A 46 7.38 -10.08 -13.49
C SER A 46 6.46 -11.18 -14.03
N ILE A 47 5.27 -11.36 -13.42
CA ILE A 47 4.30 -12.38 -13.84
C ILE A 47 3.84 -12.12 -15.28
N HIS A 48 3.49 -10.87 -15.59
CA HIS A 48 3.04 -10.48 -16.92
C HIS A 48 4.12 -10.78 -17.97
N ASP A 49 5.34 -10.32 -17.75
CA ASP A 49 6.42 -10.45 -18.72
C ASP A 49 6.83 -11.93 -18.90
N ARG A 50 6.85 -12.72 -17.81
CA ARG A 50 7.08 -14.16 -17.90
C ARG A 50 5.99 -14.89 -18.67
N SER A 51 4.73 -14.46 -18.56
CA SER A 51 3.64 -15.08 -19.34
C SER A 51 3.83 -14.90 -20.86
N ILE A 52 4.49 -13.82 -21.28
CA ILE A 52 4.86 -13.56 -22.67
C ILE A 52 6.09 -14.39 -23.04
N LEU A 53 7.16 -14.31 -22.26
CA LEU A 53 8.42 -15.00 -22.59
C LEU A 53 8.27 -16.52 -22.62
N ILE A 54 7.43 -17.11 -21.76
CA ILE A 54 7.14 -18.55 -21.80
C ILE A 54 6.41 -18.96 -23.08
N ARG A 55 5.60 -18.07 -23.66
CA ARG A 55 5.04 -18.29 -25.00
C ARG A 55 6.13 -18.18 -26.05
N ASP A 56 7.03 -17.21 -25.92
CA ASP A 56 8.11 -17.03 -26.89
C ASP A 56 9.08 -18.22 -26.91
N VAL A 57 9.34 -18.87 -25.77
CA VAL A 57 10.18 -20.09 -25.67
C VAL A 57 9.75 -21.19 -26.65
N VAL A 58 8.45 -21.36 -26.93
CA VAL A 58 7.95 -22.38 -27.88
C VAL A 58 7.84 -21.88 -29.32
N LEU A 59 8.05 -20.58 -29.56
CA LEU A 59 7.93 -19.94 -30.87
C LEU A 59 9.30 -19.58 -31.48
N VAL A 60 10.33 -19.41 -30.65
CA VAL A 60 11.68 -19.06 -31.08
C VAL A 60 12.31 -20.18 -31.90
N GLN A 61 12.91 -19.81 -33.04
CA GLN A 61 13.55 -20.74 -33.97
C GLN A 61 15.09 -20.71 -33.90
N ASP A 62 15.65 -19.64 -33.35
CA ASP A 62 17.09 -19.42 -33.27
C ASP A 62 17.64 -19.69 -31.84
N GLN A 63 18.78 -20.37 -31.75
CA GLN A 63 19.35 -20.75 -30.46
C GLN A 63 19.91 -19.57 -29.65
N GLU A 64 20.40 -18.52 -30.32
CA GLU A 64 20.85 -17.31 -29.62
C GLU A 64 19.66 -16.56 -29.02
N ASP A 65 18.57 -16.44 -29.76
CA ASP A 65 17.34 -15.82 -29.29
C ASP A 65 16.74 -16.61 -28.12
N LEU A 66 16.69 -17.95 -28.21
CA LEU A 66 16.20 -18.80 -27.12
C LEU A 66 17.01 -18.57 -25.84
N ARG A 67 18.34 -18.50 -25.95
CA ARG A 67 19.23 -18.22 -24.82
C ARG A 67 18.94 -16.85 -24.19
N LYS A 68 18.65 -15.83 -25.00
CA LYS A 68 18.28 -14.49 -24.52
C LYS A 68 16.93 -14.51 -23.80
N THR A 69 15.92 -15.18 -24.36
CA THR A 69 14.60 -15.35 -23.73
C THR A 69 14.71 -16.04 -22.37
N LEU A 70 15.49 -17.13 -22.28
CA LEU A 70 15.71 -17.84 -21.02
C LEU A 70 16.45 -16.98 -19.98
N ALA A 71 17.44 -16.20 -20.41
CA ALA A 71 18.13 -15.27 -19.51
C ALA A 71 17.21 -14.16 -18.99
N GLN A 72 16.28 -13.67 -19.81
CA GLN A 72 15.26 -12.70 -19.39
C GLN A 72 14.28 -13.31 -18.38
N ILE A 73 13.82 -14.55 -18.60
CA ILE A 73 12.97 -15.28 -17.64
C ILE A 73 13.68 -15.39 -16.29
N GLN A 74 14.94 -15.81 -16.29
CA GLN A 74 15.72 -15.94 -15.05
C GLN A 74 15.90 -14.61 -14.33
N LYS A 75 16.06 -13.50 -15.06
CA LYS A 75 16.12 -12.17 -14.46
C LYS A 75 14.79 -11.81 -13.78
N LEU A 76 13.67 -12.02 -14.47
CA LEU A 76 12.34 -11.73 -13.92
C LEU A 76 12.00 -12.61 -12.71
N GLU A 77 12.50 -13.85 -12.66
CA GLU A 77 12.42 -14.72 -11.49
C GLU A 77 13.14 -14.11 -10.30
N LYS A 78 14.39 -13.65 -10.47
CA LYS A 78 15.15 -12.98 -9.41
C LYS A 78 14.48 -11.71 -8.93
N ASP A 79 14.04 -10.85 -9.86
CA ASP A 79 13.35 -9.61 -9.53
C ASP A 79 12.05 -9.89 -8.72
N TYR A 80 11.36 -10.99 -9.02
CA TYR A 80 10.20 -11.45 -8.24
C TYR A 80 10.60 -11.94 -6.84
N GLU A 81 11.64 -12.77 -6.74
CA GLU A 81 12.13 -13.31 -5.47
C GLU A 81 12.62 -12.20 -4.53
N GLU A 82 13.31 -11.18 -5.05
CA GLU A 82 13.72 -10.01 -4.28
C GLU A 82 12.51 -9.24 -3.72
N ALA A 83 11.50 -8.99 -4.55
CA ALA A 83 10.26 -8.37 -4.11
C ALA A 83 9.51 -9.22 -3.06
N GLU A 84 9.57 -10.54 -3.19
CA GLU A 84 8.93 -11.49 -2.28
C GLU A 84 9.62 -11.53 -0.92
N LEU A 85 10.96 -11.48 -0.88
CA LEU A 85 11.71 -11.38 0.36
C LEU A 85 11.35 -10.12 1.13
N ILE A 86 11.26 -8.98 0.44
CA ILE A 86 10.86 -7.70 1.06
C ILE A 86 9.43 -7.79 1.59
N LEU A 87 8.50 -8.33 0.81
CA LEU A 87 7.09 -8.48 1.22
C LEU A 87 6.94 -9.39 2.43
N ASN A 88 7.65 -10.53 2.45
CA ASN A 88 7.62 -11.46 3.56
C ASN A 88 8.22 -10.86 4.84
N ASP A 89 9.29 -10.06 4.74
CA ASP A 89 9.87 -9.35 5.87
C ASP A 89 8.87 -8.33 6.48
N ILE A 90 8.16 -7.58 5.63
CA ILE A 90 7.10 -6.66 6.08
C ILE A 90 6.02 -7.42 6.86
N VAL A 91 5.54 -8.55 6.33
CA VAL A 91 4.49 -9.35 6.97
C VAL A 91 4.97 -10.00 8.27
N ALA A 92 6.21 -10.49 8.30
CA ALA A 92 6.83 -11.10 9.48
C ALA A 92 6.99 -10.09 10.64
N LYS A 93 7.23 -8.81 10.32
CA LYS A 93 7.29 -7.71 11.31
C LYS A 93 5.91 -7.23 11.78
N GLY A 94 4.83 -7.92 11.38
CA GLY A 94 3.47 -7.60 11.76
C GLY A 94 2.71 -6.75 10.74
N GLY A 95 3.32 -6.42 9.59
CA GLY A 95 2.65 -5.72 8.51
C GLY A 95 1.56 -6.56 7.85
N GLY A 96 0.55 -5.89 7.30
CA GLY A 96 -0.64 -6.50 6.72
C GLY A 96 -1.63 -6.98 7.77
N ASP A 97 -2.92 -6.88 7.45
CA ASP A 97 -3.98 -7.53 8.21
C ASP A 97 -4.06 -9.04 7.85
N SER A 98 -5.04 -9.73 8.41
CA SER A 98 -5.28 -11.16 8.14
C SER A 98 -5.64 -11.44 6.68
N ASN A 99 -6.35 -10.52 6.02
CA ASN A 99 -6.72 -10.66 4.60
C ASN A 99 -5.48 -10.58 3.71
N VAL A 100 -4.55 -9.65 3.99
CA VAL A 100 -3.28 -9.52 3.26
C VAL A 100 -2.46 -10.79 3.36
N ARG A 101 -2.36 -11.39 4.56
CA ARG A 101 -1.64 -12.66 4.75
C ARG A 101 -2.25 -13.78 3.92
N SER A 102 -3.58 -13.93 3.97
CA SER A 102 -4.29 -14.93 3.17
C SER A 102 -4.09 -14.71 1.66
N MET A 103 -4.13 -13.47 1.18
CA MET A 103 -3.88 -13.18 -0.24
C MET A 103 -2.44 -13.51 -0.66
N ILE A 104 -1.45 -13.24 0.18
CA ILE A 104 -0.04 -13.58 -0.09
C ILE A 104 0.16 -15.09 -0.13
N GLU A 105 -0.48 -15.85 0.78
CA GLU A 105 -0.45 -17.31 0.77
C GLU A 105 -1.07 -17.89 -0.50
N ASP A 106 -2.22 -17.35 -0.93
CA ASP A 106 -2.86 -17.73 -2.19
C ASP A 106 -1.94 -17.47 -3.39
N ILE A 107 -1.31 -16.30 -3.46
CA ILE A 107 -0.33 -15.93 -4.49
C ILE A 107 0.87 -16.90 -4.47
N ALA A 108 1.40 -17.22 -3.30
CA ALA A 108 2.56 -18.12 -3.16
C ALA A 108 2.23 -19.56 -3.60
N LYS A 109 1.01 -20.03 -3.30
CA LYS A 109 0.53 -21.34 -3.75
C LYS A 109 0.43 -21.42 -5.27
N THR A 110 -0.19 -20.42 -5.89
CA THR A 110 -0.31 -20.34 -7.35
C THR A 110 1.06 -20.20 -8.01
N LYS A 111 1.94 -19.31 -7.50
CA LYS A 111 3.33 -19.19 -7.96
C LYS A 111 4.00 -20.55 -8.06
N LYS A 112 3.97 -21.33 -6.98
CA LYS A 112 4.62 -22.65 -6.92
C LYS A 112 4.12 -23.56 -8.04
N ASN A 113 2.81 -23.61 -8.28
CA ASN A 113 2.22 -24.42 -9.34
C ASN A 113 2.60 -23.92 -10.73
N THR A 114 2.45 -22.62 -10.99
CA THR A 114 2.80 -21.99 -12.27
C THR A 114 4.28 -22.21 -12.61
N VAL A 115 5.18 -22.06 -11.63
CA VAL A 115 6.62 -22.31 -11.77
C VAL A 115 6.92 -23.73 -12.19
N GLN A 116 6.31 -24.71 -11.53
CA GLN A 116 6.48 -26.11 -11.91
C GLN A 116 6.00 -26.39 -13.34
N ILE A 117 4.92 -25.75 -13.77
CA ILE A 117 4.37 -25.95 -15.11
C ILE A 117 5.27 -25.35 -16.19
N TYR A 118 5.66 -24.07 -16.07
CA TYR A 118 6.49 -23.48 -17.13
C TYR A 118 7.91 -24.03 -17.12
N GLN A 119 8.44 -24.52 -16.00
CA GLN A 119 9.73 -25.22 -16.02
C GLN A 119 9.68 -26.50 -16.85
N LYS A 120 8.55 -27.25 -16.80
CA LYS A 120 8.33 -28.41 -17.67
C LYS A 120 8.25 -28.01 -19.15
N ILE A 121 7.65 -26.86 -19.45
CA ILE A 121 7.63 -26.30 -20.81
C ILE A 121 9.05 -26.01 -21.30
N ILE A 122 9.85 -25.31 -20.49
CA ILE A 122 11.24 -25.02 -20.81
C ILE A 122 12.04 -26.31 -21.01
N ASP A 123 11.85 -27.31 -20.14
CA ASP A 123 12.54 -28.59 -20.24
C ASP A 123 12.15 -29.36 -21.51
N ALA A 124 10.86 -29.39 -21.87
CA ALA A 124 10.38 -30.02 -23.10
C ALA A 124 11.01 -29.37 -24.35
N VAL A 125 11.16 -28.04 -24.37
CA VAL A 125 11.82 -27.33 -25.47
C VAL A 125 13.32 -27.59 -25.49
N VAL A 126 14.01 -27.41 -24.36
CA VAL A 126 15.48 -27.35 -24.31
C VAL A 126 16.12 -28.73 -24.26
N LYS A 127 15.50 -29.70 -23.57
CA LYS A 127 16.08 -31.04 -23.33
C LYS A 127 15.51 -32.09 -24.27
N GLU A 128 14.21 -32.02 -24.55
CA GLU A 128 13.48 -33.05 -25.28
C GLU A 128 13.25 -32.67 -26.76
N ASN A 129 13.43 -31.39 -27.10
CA ASN A 129 13.11 -30.82 -28.42
C ASN A 129 11.65 -31.09 -28.85
N ASP A 130 10.74 -31.21 -27.88
CA ASP A 130 9.32 -31.48 -28.08
C ASP A 130 8.49 -30.18 -28.03
N ILE A 131 8.61 -29.40 -29.11
CA ILE A 131 7.89 -28.13 -29.25
C ILE A 131 6.38 -28.31 -29.28
N GLN A 132 5.89 -29.43 -29.82
CA GLN A 132 4.45 -29.67 -29.98
C GLN A 132 3.79 -29.88 -28.61
N SER A 133 4.37 -30.73 -27.77
CA SER A 133 3.89 -30.94 -26.40
C SER A 133 4.05 -29.69 -25.54
N ALA A 134 5.20 -29.00 -25.65
CA ALA A 134 5.44 -27.74 -24.93
C ALA A 134 4.40 -26.67 -25.28
N THR A 135 4.09 -26.50 -26.57
CA THR A 135 3.06 -25.55 -27.04
C THR A 135 1.69 -25.88 -26.44
N LYS A 136 1.32 -27.16 -26.39
CA LYS A 136 0.07 -27.58 -25.76
C LYS A 136 0.05 -27.27 -24.26
N MET A 137 1.15 -27.55 -23.55
CA MET A 137 1.26 -27.22 -22.12
C MET A 137 1.16 -25.71 -21.85
N VAL A 138 1.71 -24.85 -22.73
CA VAL A 138 1.55 -23.39 -22.63
C VAL A 138 0.07 -23.00 -22.65
N LEU A 139 -0.70 -23.56 -23.57
CA LEU A 139 -2.11 -23.23 -23.78
C LEU A 139 -3.02 -23.81 -22.68
N ASP A 140 -2.85 -25.10 -22.38
CA ASP A 140 -3.77 -25.86 -21.54
C ASP A 140 -3.44 -25.76 -20.05
N SER A 141 -2.16 -25.57 -19.70
CA SER A 141 -1.69 -25.61 -18.31
C SER A 141 -1.14 -24.26 -17.84
N ALA A 142 -0.20 -23.65 -18.57
CA ALA A 142 0.46 -22.44 -18.09
C ALA A 142 -0.44 -21.20 -18.15
N ARG A 143 -1.18 -21.00 -19.26
CA ARG A 143 -2.08 -19.86 -19.45
C ARG A 143 -3.07 -19.65 -18.30
N PRO A 144 -3.91 -20.63 -17.90
CA PRO A 144 -4.87 -20.41 -16.82
C PRO A 144 -4.19 -20.07 -15.49
N GLU A 145 -3.02 -20.66 -15.23
CA GLU A 145 -2.25 -20.42 -14.01
C GLU A 145 -1.61 -19.02 -13.97
N PHE A 146 -1.08 -18.53 -15.09
CA PHE A 146 -0.63 -17.14 -15.21
C PHE A 146 -1.78 -16.14 -15.03
N ILE A 147 -2.96 -16.42 -15.59
CA ILE A 147 -4.16 -15.58 -15.41
C ILE A 147 -4.57 -15.54 -13.93
N LEU A 148 -4.63 -16.70 -13.27
CA LEU A 148 -4.97 -16.79 -11.85
C LEU A 148 -3.96 -16.03 -10.99
N TRP A 149 -2.67 -16.21 -11.26
CA TRP A 149 -1.59 -15.56 -10.52
C TRP A 149 -1.65 -14.03 -10.64
N LEU A 150 -1.90 -13.52 -11.85
CA LEU A 150 -2.12 -12.09 -12.09
C LEU A 150 -3.39 -11.59 -11.38
N ALA A 151 -4.49 -12.35 -11.44
CA ALA A 151 -5.75 -11.95 -10.81
C ALA A 151 -5.62 -11.86 -9.28
N GLN A 152 -4.95 -12.82 -8.64
CA GLN A 152 -4.69 -12.79 -7.20
C GLN A 152 -3.75 -11.63 -6.82
N THR A 153 -2.73 -11.37 -7.63
CA THR A 153 -1.82 -10.23 -7.41
C THR A 153 -2.57 -8.90 -7.55
N ASN A 154 -3.43 -8.75 -8.56
CA ASN A 154 -4.26 -7.55 -8.72
C ASN A 154 -5.23 -7.36 -7.55
N LYS A 155 -5.85 -8.45 -7.05
CA LYS A 155 -6.71 -8.38 -5.87
C LYS A 155 -5.99 -7.81 -4.65
N LEU A 156 -4.72 -8.15 -4.44
CA LEU A 156 -3.91 -7.58 -3.36
C LEU A 156 -3.63 -6.09 -3.60
N ILE A 157 -3.30 -5.69 -4.83
CA ILE A 157 -3.10 -4.29 -5.21
C ILE A 157 -4.37 -3.48 -4.93
N ASP A 158 -5.52 -3.95 -5.43
CA ASP A 158 -6.81 -3.28 -5.28
C ASP A 158 -7.22 -3.17 -3.80
N TYR A 159 -6.99 -4.22 -3.02
CA TYR A 159 -7.25 -4.20 -1.58
C TYR A 159 -6.44 -3.11 -0.86
N LYS A 160 -5.16 -2.96 -1.20
CA LYS A 160 -4.30 -1.91 -0.63
C LYS A 160 -4.64 -0.52 -1.13
N GLU A 161 -5.03 -0.39 -2.40
CA GLU A 161 -5.49 0.89 -2.97
C GLU A 161 -6.78 1.36 -2.28
N LEU A 162 -7.77 0.49 -2.10
CA LEU A 162 -9.00 0.80 -1.37
C LEU A 162 -8.71 1.21 0.08
N ALA A 163 -7.87 0.45 0.78
CA ALA A 163 -7.48 0.79 2.15
C ALA A 163 -6.79 2.17 2.22
N ASN A 164 -5.98 2.53 1.21
CA ASN A 164 -5.30 3.83 1.16
C ASN A 164 -6.27 4.98 0.85
N GLN A 165 -7.26 4.75 -0.01
CA GLN A 165 -8.31 5.72 -0.31
C GLN A 165 -9.18 5.99 0.93
N GLU A 166 -9.54 4.96 1.70
CA GLU A 166 -10.26 5.10 2.96
C GLU A 166 -9.48 5.93 3.99
N LEU A 167 -8.18 5.62 4.18
CA LEU A 167 -7.30 6.40 5.07
C LEU A 167 -7.21 7.87 4.65
N THR A 168 -7.14 8.13 3.34
CA THR A 168 -7.13 9.49 2.79
C THR A 168 -8.43 10.24 3.10
N GLN A 169 -9.60 9.59 2.94
CA GLN A 169 -10.89 10.20 3.26
C GLN A 169 -11.03 10.50 4.77
N ILE A 170 -10.60 9.56 5.62
CA ILE A 170 -10.59 9.75 7.08
C ILE A 170 -9.71 10.96 7.44
N ALA A 171 -8.50 11.06 6.89
CA ALA A 171 -7.60 12.17 7.14
C ALA A 171 -8.20 13.53 6.70
N LEU A 172 -8.90 13.57 5.55
CA LEU A 172 -9.57 14.77 5.06
C LEU A 172 -10.75 15.20 5.95
N LEU A 173 -11.57 14.26 6.41
CA LEU A 173 -12.68 14.54 7.33
C LEU A 173 -12.18 15.07 8.68
N GLU A 174 -11.14 14.45 9.21
CA GLU A 174 -10.52 14.85 10.47
C GLU A 174 -9.86 16.23 10.38
N SER A 175 -9.21 16.55 9.26
CA SER A 175 -8.67 17.89 8.99
C SER A 175 -9.75 18.97 9.00
N LYS A 176 -10.92 18.71 8.38
CA LYS A 176 -12.07 19.64 8.39
C LYS A 176 -12.64 19.84 9.79
N SER A 177 -12.77 18.79 10.58
CA SER A 177 -13.24 18.87 11.97
C SER A 177 -12.29 19.69 12.85
N PHE A 178 -10.97 19.49 12.68
CA PHE A 178 -9.95 20.25 13.39
C PHE A 178 -10.04 21.75 13.10
N GLN A 179 -10.20 22.13 11.83
CA GLN A 179 -10.35 23.53 11.44
C GLN A 179 -11.57 24.20 12.09
N PHE A 180 -12.71 23.51 12.12
CA PHE A 180 -13.93 24.02 12.75
C PHE A 180 -13.77 24.22 14.27
N ILE A 181 -13.16 23.26 14.95
CA ILE A 181 -12.90 23.32 16.40
C ILE A 181 -11.94 24.47 16.71
N MET A 182 -10.83 24.60 15.97
CA MET A 182 -9.87 25.69 16.18
C MET A 182 -10.50 27.07 15.94
N MET A 183 -11.30 27.22 14.88
CA MET A 183 -12.01 28.47 14.61
C MET A 183 -13.00 28.81 15.74
N SER A 184 -13.74 27.82 16.24
CA SER A 184 -14.66 27.97 17.37
C SER A 184 -13.93 28.43 18.64
N ILE A 185 -12.77 27.82 18.94
CA ILE A 185 -11.93 28.18 20.09
C ILE A 185 -11.42 29.61 19.96
N ILE A 186 -10.95 30.03 18.77
CA ILE A 186 -10.49 31.40 18.53
C ILE A 186 -11.63 32.41 18.75
N ILE A 187 -12.82 32.14 18.21
CA ILE A 187 -13.99 33.00 18.38
C ILE A 187 -14.36 33.13 19.87
N ILE A 188 -14.40 32.02 20.60
CA ILE A 188 -14.69 32.02 22.05
C ILE A 188 -13.62 32.80 22.82
N ALA A 189 -12.34 32.62 22.48
CA ALA A 189 -11.24 33.33 23.12
C ALA A 189 -11.31 34.85 22.87
N LEU A 190 -11.70 35.28 21.67
CA LEU A 190 -11.91 36.68 21.34
C LEU A 190 -13.07 37.29 22.13
N ILE A 191 -14.21 36.59 22.21
CA ILE A 191 -15.37 37.02 23.00
C ILE A 191 -15.00 37.18 24.48
N ILE A 192 -14.33 36.18 25.06
CA ILE A 192 -13.87 36.22 26.46
C ILE A 192 -12.91 37.40 26.66
N SER A 193 -11.99 37.63 25.73
CA SER A 193 -11.03 38.74 25.81
C SER A 193 -11.73 40.10 25.78
N MET A 194 -12.72 40.29 24.90
CA MET A 194 -13.53 41.52 24.86
C MET A 194 -14.32 41.73 26.15
N VAL A 195 -14.95 40.67 26.68
CA VAL A 195 -15.71 40.74 27.95
C VAL A 195 -14.81 41.11 29.12
N ILE A 196 -13.64 40.47 29.24
CA ILE A 196 -12.67 40.77 30.30
C ILE A 196 -12.17 42.22 30.17
N ALA A 197 -11.79 42.66 28.96
CA ALA A 197 -11.35 44.03 28.74
C ALA A 197 -12.43 45.06 29.13
N TYR A 198 -13.68 44.81 28.74
CA TYR A 198 -14.83 45.63 29.11
C TYR A 198 -15.04 45.69 30.63
N LEU A 199 -14.99 44.54 31.31
CA LEU A 199 -15.13 44.47 32.76
C LEU A 199 -14.02 45.20 33.51
N ILE A 200 -12.77 45.08 33.05
CA ILE A 200 -11.62 45.80 33.63
C ILE A 200 -11.80 47.31 33.47
N VAL A 201 -12.12 47.79 32.26
CA VAL A 201 -12.36 49.22 32.01
C VAL A 201 -13.50 49.74 32.89
N ARG A 202 -14.59 48.98 33.00
CA ARG A 202 -15.74 49.35 33.86
C ARG A 202 -15.37 49.36 35.34
N TYR A 203 -14.58 48.40 35.79
CA TYR A 203 -14.14 48.30 37.19
C TYR A 203 -13.21 49.46 37.55
N ILE A 204 -12.25 49.79 36.68
CA ILE A 204 -11.35 50.94 36.86
C ILE A 204 -12.15 52.24 36.91
N LYS A 205 -13.05 52.49 35.94
CA LYS A 205 -13.92 53.69 35.97
C LYS A 205 -14.74 53.79 37.25
N LYS A 206 -15.27 52.67 37.75
CA LYS A 206 -16.03 52.65 39.01
C LYS A 206 -15.14 52.89 40.25
N SER A 207 -13.89 52.44 40.21
CA SER A 207 -12.96 52.53 41.34
C SER A 207 -12.27 53.89 41.47
N VAL A 208 -12.10 54.63 40.37
CA VAL A 208 -11.39 55.92 40.37
C VAL A 208 -12.35 57.11 40.58
N GLY A 209 -13.66 56.85 40.74
CA GLY A 209 -14.71 57.87 40.74
C GLY A 209 -15.04 58.24 39.30
N GLY A 210 -16.32 58.17 38.95
CA GLY A 210 -16.81 58.28 37.56
C GLY A 210 -16.27 59.47 36.79
#